data_AF-A0A0M3AUT5-F1
#
_entry.id   AF-A0A0M3AUT5-F1
#
_cell.length_a   1.000
_cell.length_b   1.000
_cell.length_c   1.000
_cell.angle_alpha   90.00
_cell.angle_beta   90.00
_cell.angle_gamma   90.00
#
_symmetry.space_group_name_H-M   'P 1'
#
loop_
_entity.id
_entity.type
_entity.pdbx_description
1 polymer ?
#
loop_
_entity_poly.entity_id
_entity_poly.type
_entity_poly.pdbx_seq_one_letter_code
_entity_poly.pdbx_strand_id
1 'polypeptide(L)'
;MLSRIYRTRCLLLAASLLLASGCGSREPIQRPLPPAADLTVEPKPLLSPDALGSEAALDQHDIAVESWGERGWAAVARICRWANAHGGKFDCPKP
;
A
#
# COMPACT_ATOMS: atom_id res chain seq x y z
N MET A 1 -7.67 -15.42 59.86
CA MET A 1 -7.31 -16.37 58.79
C MET A 1 -8.10 -16.20 57.49
N LEU A 2 -9.42 -15.91 57.53
CA LEU A 2 -10.28 -15.73 56.34
C LEU A 2 -9.81 -14.63 55.36
N SER A 3 -9.25 -13.53 55.86
CA SER A 3 -8.75 -12.40 55.05
C SER A 3 -7.53 -12.76 54.16
N ARG A 4 -6.67 -13.69 54.62
CA ARG A 4 -5.55 -14.18 53.79
C ARG A 4 -6.05 -15.06 52.63
N ILE A 5 -7.03 -15.92 52.90
CA ILE A 5 -7.63 -16.82 51.90
C ILE A 5 -8.34 -16.02 50.80
N TYR A 6 -9.04 -14.94 51.17
CA TYR A 6 -9.71 -14.06 50.21
C TYR A 6 -8.71 -13.36 49.27
N ARG A 7 -7.60 -12.85 49.82
CA ARG A 7 -6.55 -12.18 49.03
C ARG A 7 -5.88 -13.13 48.04
N THR A 8 -5.56 -14.35 48.45
CA THR A 8 -4.95 -15.35 47.56
C THR A 8 -5.90 -15.74 46.42
N ARG A 9 -7.20 -15.86 46.69
CA ARG A 9 -8.20 -16.18 45.67
C ARG A 9 -8.36 -15.05 44.63
N CYS A 10 -8.38 -13.79 45.06
CA CYS A 10 -8.46 -12.66 44.13
C CYS A 10 -7.23 -12.56 43.21
N LEU A 11 -6.02 -12.80 43.74
CA LEU A 11 -4.79 -12.80 42.95
C LEU A 11 -4.77 -13.92 41.90
N LEU A 12 -5.24 -15.12 42.27
CA LEU A 12 -5.33 -16.25 41.35
C LEU A 12 -6.38 -16.03 40.24
N LEU A 13 -7.51 -15.39 40.57
CA LEU A 13 -8.52 -15.01 39.58
C LEU A 13 -8.01 -13.93 38.60
N ALA A 14 -7.30 -12.92 39.11
CA ALA A 14 -6.69 -11.90 38.25
C ALA A 14 -5.62 -12.50 37.31
N ALA A 15 -4.79 -13.41 37.82
CA ALA A 15 -3.76 -14.09 37.03
C ALA A 15 -4.36 -14.98 35.92
N SER A 16 -5.48 -15.67 36.20
CA SER A 16 -6.17 -16.51 35.21
C SER A 16 -6.87 -15.69 34.12
N LEU A 17 -7.39 -14.51 34.45
CA LEU A 17 -7.96 -13.58 33.45
C LEU A 17 -6.90 -12.98 32.52
N LEU A 18 -5.69 -12.70 33.03
CA LEU A 18 -4.57 -12.20 32.22
C LEU A 18 -4.08 -13.25 31.22
N LEU A 19 -4.02 -14.53 31.62
CA LEU A 19 -3.62 -15.64 30.75
C LEU A 19 -4.63 -15.90 29.62
N ALA A 20 -5.93 -15.69 29.85
CA ALA A 20 -6.97 -15.86 28.84
C ALA A 20 -6.93 -14.78 27.72
N SER A 21 -6.36 -13.61 27.98
CA SER A 21 -6.28 -12.51 27.00
C SER A 21 -5.24 -12.72 25.89
N GLY A 22 -4.33 -13.69 26.05
CA GLY A 22 -3.24 -13.97 25.09
C GLY A 22 -3.61 -14.92 23.94
N CYS A 23 -4.78 -15.56 23.99
CA CYS A 23 -5.25 -16.50 22.94
C CYS A 23 -6.14 -15.85 21.88
N GLY A 24 -6.19 -14.51 21.81
CA GLY A 24 -6.75 -13.83 20.66
C GLY A 24 -5.86 -14.08 19.44
N SER A 25 -6.40 -14.75 18.42
CA SER A 25 -5.75 -14.85 17.11
C SER A 25 -5.21 -13.48 16.71
N ARG A 26 -3.91 -13.40 16.42
CA ARG A 26 -3.36 -12.20 15.76
C ARG A 26 -3.99 -12.17 14.37
N GLU A 27 -5.08 -11.44 14.21
CA GLU A 27 -5.51 -11.04 12.88
C GLU A 27 -4.30 -10.42 12.18
N PRO A 28 -3.92 -10.89 10.98
CA PRO A 28 -2.91 -10.22 10.21
C PRO A 28 -3.34 -8.76 10.10
N ILE A 29 -2.53 -7.85 10.64
CA ILE A 29 -2.77 -6.42 10.44
C ILE A 29 -2.65 -6.21 8.94
N GLN A 30 -3.80 -6.13 8.27
CA GLN A 30 -3.86 -5.93 6.84
C GLN A 30 -3.33 -4.52 6.60
N ARG A 31 -2.08 -4.43 6.14
CA ARG A 31 -1.48 -3.14 5.85
C ARG A 31 -2.32 -2.48 4.76
N PRO A 32 -2.72 -1.22 4.94
CA PRO A 32 -3.43 -0.51 3.89
C PRO A 32 -2.54 -0.51 2.64
N LEU A 33 -3.15 -0.79 1.49
CA LEU A 33 -2.50 -0.77 0.17
C LEU A 33 -3.03 0.45 -0.62
N PRO A 34 -2.24 1.00 -1.56
CA PRO A 34 -2.75 2.01 -2.47
C PRO A 34 -3.82 1.41 -3.40
N PRO A 35 -4.59 2.26 -4.11
CA PRO A 35 -5.57 1.79 -5.06
C PRO A 35 -4.94 0.81 -6.08
N ALA A 36 -5.59 -0.34 -6.31
CA ALA A 36 -5.08 -1.36 -7.22
C ALA A 36 -4.87 -0.85 -8.65
N ALA A 37 -5.69 0.13 -9.08
CA ALA A 37 -5.54 0.78 -10.38
C ALA A 37 -4.18 1.49 -10.53
N ASP A 38 -3.65 2.07 -9.45
CA ASP A 38 -2.35 2.75 -9.47
C ASP A 38 -1.17 1.78 -9.44
N LEU A 39 -1.40 0.53 -9.04
CA LEU A 39 -0.39 -0.54 -9.04
C LEU A 39 -0.41 -1.39 -10.33
N THR A 40 -1.39 -1.17 -11.21
CA THR A 40 -1.49 -1.91 -12.46
C THR A 40 -0.47 -1.34 -13.45
N VAL A 41 0.48 -2.17 -13.89
CA VAL A 41 1.52 -1.75 -14.83
C VAL A 41 0.94 -1.71 -16.24
N GLU A 42 0.82 -0.51 -16.80
CA GLU A 42 0.54 -0.33 -18.22
C GLU A 42 1.78 -0.71 -19.05
N PRO A 43 1.68 -1.60 -20.04
CA PRO A 43 2.82 -1.97 -20.87
C PRO A 43 3.33 -0.75 -21.64
N LYS A 44 4.65 -0.57 -21.68
CA LYS A 44 5.26 0.49 -22.49
C LYS A 44 4.94 0.26 -23.97
N PRO A 45 4.53 1.29 -24.73
CA PRO A 45 4.40 1.19 -26.18
C PRO A 45 5.69 0.67 -26.81
N LEU A 46 5.56 -0.26 -27.75
CA LEU A 46 6.67 -0.83 -28.51
C LEU A 46 6.62 -0.33 -29.95
N LEU A 47 7.77 0.05 -30.48
CA LEU A 47 7.91 0.38 -31.90
C LEU A 47 8.23 -0.89 -32.69
N SER A 48 7.46 -1.18 -33.72
CA SER A 48 7.77 -2.29 -34.64
C SER A 48 9.03 -1.97 -35.45
N PRO A 49 9.95 -2.92 -35.66
CA PRO A 49 11.11 -2.71 -36.54
C PRO A 49 10.72 -2.22 -37.95
N ASP A 50 9.59 -2.68 -38.49
CA ASP A 50 9.10 -2.29 -39.81
C ASP A 50 8.66 -0.81 -39.87
N ALA A 51 8.40 -0.19 -38.71
CA ALA A 51 7.99 1.21 -38.61
C ALA A 51 9.18 2.19 -38.60
N LEU A 52 10.42 1.70 -38.46
CA LEU A 52 11.62 2.55 -38.35
C LEU A 52 11.88 3.42 -39.60
N GLY A 53 11.37 3.00 -40.76
CA GLY A 53 11.51 3.76 -42.00
C GLY A 53 10.46 4.87 -42.20
N SER A 54 9.50 5.02 -41.28
CA SER A 54 8.38 5.95 -41.42
C SER A 54 8.41 7.02 -40.34
N GLU A 55 8.68 8.27 -40.73
CA GLU A 55 8.67 9.43 -39.84
C GLU A 55 7.33 9.58 -39.10
N ALA A 56 6.21 9.45 -39.82
CA ALA A 56 4.88 9.50 -39.22
C ALA A 56 4.65 8.41 -38.16
N ALA A 57 5.21 7.21 -38.35
CA ALA A 57 5.09 6.14 -37.37
C ALA A 57 5.99 6.38 -36.13
N LEU A 58 7.14 7.02 -36.32
CA LEU A 58 8.01 7.45 -35.23
C LEU A 58 7.32 8.55 -34.38
N ASP A 59 6.74 9.57 -35.02
CA ASP A 59 6.01 10.63 -34.32
C ASP A 59 4.83 10.08 -33.50
N GLN A 60 4.07 9.14 -34.08
CA GLN A 60 2.97 8.48 -33.37
C GLN A 60 3.45 7.67 -32.17
N HIS A 61 4.60 7.00 -32.30
CA HIS A 61 5.20 6.26 -31.22
C HIS A 61 5.68 7.18 -30.09
N ASP A 62 6.33 8.29 -30.42
CA ASP A 62 6.79 9.27 -29.43
C ASP A 62 5.61 9.85 -28.65
N ILE A 63 4.52 10.24 -29.34
CA ILE A 63 3.28 10.67 -28.69
C ILE A 63 2.74 9.59 -27.74
N ALA A 64 2.75 8.33 -28.17
CA ALA A 64 2.27 7.21 -27.35
C ALA A 64 3.14 7.00 -26.11
N VAL A 65 4.47 7.10 -26.24
CA VAL A 65 5.44 6.95 -25.14
C VAL A 65 5.28 8.10 -24.14
N GLU A 66 5.19 9.34 -24.60
CA GLU A 66 4.98 10.49 -23.72
C GLU A 66 3.64 10.38 -22.98
N SER A 67 2.57 10.03 -23.70
CA SER A 67 1.25 9.83 -23.10
C SER A 67 1.24 8.70 -22.06
N TRP A 68 1.94 7.60 -22.33
CA TRP A 68 2.13 6.50 -21.38
C TRP A 68 2.92 6.96 -20.15
N GLY A 69 3.98 7.75 -20.35
CA GLY A 69 4.79 8.33 -19.28
C GLY A 69 3.97 9.23 -18.36
N GLU A 70 3.17 10.14 -18.92
CA GLU A 70 2.30 11.04 -18.17
C GLU A 70 1.29 10.28 -17.30
N ARG A 71 0.66 9.22 -17.85
CA ARG A 71 -0.24 8.36 -17.07
C ARG A 71 0.47 7.64 -15.93
N GLY A 72 1.67 7.13 -16.18
CA GLY A 72 2.52 6.49 -15.17
C GLY A 72 2.90 7.45 -14.04
N TRP A 73 3.36 8.66 -14.39
CA TRP A 73 3.71 9.68 -13.40
C TRP A 73 2.51 10.17 -12.60
N ALA A 74 1.34 10.28 -13.23
CA ALA A 74 0.10 10.59 -12.52
C ALA A 74 -0.26 9.51 -11.49
N ALA A 75 -0.04 8.22 -11.79
CA ALA A 75 -0.22 7.13 -10.83
C ALA A 75 0.79 7.22 -9.66
N VAL A 76 2.06 7.48 -9.95
CA VAL A 76 3.09 7.70 -8.92
C VAL A 76 2.73 8.87 -7.99
N ALA A 77 2.24 9.98 -8.54
CA ALA A 77 1.80 11.14 -7.75
C ALA A 77 0.64 10.78 -6.81
N ARG A 78 -0.33 9.98 -7.29
CA ARG A 78 -1.43 9.47 -6.44
C ARG A 78 -0.93 8.54 -5.33
N ILE A 79 -0.02 7.62 -5.64
CA ILE A 79 0.60 6.73 -4.65
C ILE A 79 1.37 7.52 -3.59
N CYS A 80 2.11 8.55 -3.99
CA CYS A 80 2.83 9.43 -3.06
C CYS A 80 1.85 10.08 -2.07
N ARG A 81 0.76 10.69 -2.57
CA ARG A 81 -0.26 11.32 -1.74
C ARG A 81 -0.97 10.31 -0.84
N TRP A 82 -1.26 9.11 -1.36
CA TRP A 82 -1.77 8.00 -0.56
C TRP A 82 -0.80 7.66 0.58
N ALA A 83 0.50 7.58 0.33
CA ALA A 83 1.49 7.24 1.34
C ALA A 83 1.56 8.29 2.45
N ASN A 84 1.49 9.59 2.11
CA ASN A 84 1.38 10.67 3.09
C ASN A 84 0.13 10.54 3.96
N ALA A 85 -1.01 10.19 3.38
CA ALA A 85 -2.25 9.93 4.13
C ALA A 85 -2.14 8.74 5.09
N HIS A 86 -1.15 7.85 4.90
CA HIS A 86 -0.90 6.66 5.73
C HIS A 86 0.38 6.77 6.58
N GLY A 87 0.83 7.99 6.88
CA GLY A 87 1.93 8.25 7.82
C GLY A 87 3.29 8.47 7.16
N GLY A 88 3.36 8.46 5.82
CA GLY A 88 4.51 8.94 5.07
C GLY A 88 4.72 10.44 5.21
N LYS A 89 5.95 10.89 4.93
CA LYS A 89 6.31 12.31 4.86
C LYS A 89 7.17 12.55 3.63
N PHE A 90 6.50 12.71 2.50
CA PHE A 90 7.10 12.92 1.19
C PHE A 90 6.65 14.25 0.60
N ASP A 91 7.51 14.88 -0.19
CA ASP A 91 7.11 16.00 -1.03
C ASP A 91 6.41 15.47 -2.27
N CYS A 92 5.07 15.51 -2.27
CA CYS A 92 4.26 14.94 -3.33
C CYS A 92 3.77 16.02 -4.30
N PRO A 93 3.71 15.73 -5.62
CA PRO A 93 3.09 16.62 -6.58
C PRO A 93 1.67 16.99 -6.17
N LYS A 94 1.32 18.26 -6.39
CA LYS A 94 -0.05 18.76 -6.19
C LYS A 94 -1.02 18.02 -7.13
N PRO A 95 -2.30 17.87 -6.73
CA PRO A 95 -3.33 17.32 -7.60
C PRO A 95 -3.52 18.12 -8.88
#